data_AF-A0A949TV93-F1
#
_entry.id   AF-A0A949TV93-F1
#
_cell.length_a   1.000
_cell.length_b   1.000
_cell.length_c   1.000
_cell.angle_alpha   90.00
_cell.angle_beta   90.00
_cell.angle_gamma   90.00
#
_symmetry.space_group_name_H-M   'P 1'
#
loop_
_entity.id
_entity.type
_entity.pdbx_description
1 polymer ?
#
loop_
_entity_poly.entity_id
_entity_poly.type
_entity_poly.pdbx_seq_one_letter_code
_entity_poly.pdbx_strand_id
1 'polypeptide(L)' 'MKATIIKFEGICAICKTEDLSVIAIRKVNLPIEALEGDLLNIDTDTITIENKSIESPSDFKNDISLNLW' A
#
# COMPACT_ATOMS: atom_id res chain seq x y z
N MET A 1 4.94 13.84 -0.44
CA MET A 1 6.21 13.09 -0.35
C MET A 1 5.99 11.71 -0.92
N LYS A 2 6.92 11.18 -1.72
CA LYS A 2 6.85 9.82 -2.23
C LYS A 2 7.75 8.87 -1.45
N ALA A 3 7.25 7.66 -1.19
CA ALA A 3 8.02 6.62 -0.53
C ALA A 3 7.67 5.23 -1.06
N THR A 4 8.67 4.37 -1.25
CA THR A 4 8.48 2.98 -1.68
C THR A 4 8.55 2.06 -0.46
N ILE A 5 7.58 1.16 -0.29
CA ILE A 5 7.64 0.13 0.75
C ILE A 5 8.76 -0.84 0.40
N ILE A 6 9.79 -0.95 1.24
CA ILE A 6 10.89 -1.90 1.06
C ILE A 6 10.57 -3.22 1.72
N LYS A 7 10.02 -3.18 2.93
CA LYS A 7 9.61 -4.36 3.70
C LYS A 7 8.64 -4.04 4.81
N PHE A 8 7.94 -5.04 5.30
CA PHE A 8 7.18 -4.96 6.55
C PHE A 8 7.94 -5.57 7.73
N GLU A 9 8.01 -4.83 8.85
CA GLU A 9 8.60 -5.31 10.10
C GLU A 9 7.64 -5.06 11.27
N GLY A 10 7.10 -6.15 11.83
CA GLY A 10 6.15 -6.08 12.94
C GLY A 10 4.91 -5.26 12.59
N ILE A 11 4.70 -4.16 13.31
CA ILE A 11 3.57 -3.22 13.11
C ILE A 11 3.89 -2.06 12.15
N CYS A 12 5.09 -2.04 11.57
CA CYS A 12 5.57 -0.97 10.72
C CYS A 12 5.86 -1.45 9.29
N ALA A 13 5.80 -0.52 8.36
CA ALA A 13 6.36 -0.63 7.02
C ALA A 13 7.61 0.24 6.96
N ILE A 14 8.71 -0.35 6.48
CA ILE A 14 9.95 0.36 6.22
C ILE A 14 9.88 0.88 4.80
N CYS A 15 9.87 2.20 4.65
CA CYS A 15 9.72 2.86 3.38
C CYS A 15 10.98 3.67 3.05
N LYS A 16 11.39 3.64 1.78
CA LYS A 16 12.47 4.49 1.25
C LYS A 16 11.86 5.69 0.55
N THR A 17 12.20 6.89 0.97
CA THR A 17 11.72 8.12 0.33
C THR A 17 12.48 8.41 -0.97
N GLU A 18 11.93 9.31 -1.78
CA GLU A 18 12.60 9.86 -2.96
C GLU A 18 13.97 10.49 -2.64
N ASP A 19 14.12 11.08 -1.45
CA ASP A 19 15.38 11.64 -0.93
C ASP A 19 16.37 10.58 -0.40
N LEU A 20 16.15 9.30 -0.73
CA LEU A 20 16.95 8.15 -0.27
C LEU A 20 16.96 7.94 1.26
N SER A 21 16.10 8.64 2.00
CA SER A 21 15.95 8.46 3.44
C SER A 21 15.07 7.25 3.74
N VAL A 22 15.25 6.66 4.92
CA VAL A 22 14.44 5.52 5.39
C VAL A 22 13.51 6.00 6.49
N ILE A 23 12.21 5.78 6.31
CA ILE A 23 11.17 6.12 7.28
C ILE A 23 10.39 4.88 7.67
N ALA A 24 9.89 4.85 8.90
CA ALA A 24 9.00 3.82 9.38
C ALA A 24 7.57 4.38 9.49
N ILE A 25 6.63 3.76 8.78
CA ILE A 25 5.22 4.12 8.81
C ILE A 25 4.44 3.01 9.50
N ARG A 26 3.53 3.34 10.42
CA ARG A 26 2.70 2.31 11.06
C ARG A 26 1.75 1.69 10.02
N LYS A 27 1.63 0.37 10.03
CA LYS A 27 0.71 -0.38 9.13
C LYS A 27 -0.73 0.12 9.19
N VAL A 28 -1.18 0.57 10.37
CA VAL A 28 -2.53 1.12 10.57
C VAL A 28 -2.80 2.43 9.81
N ASN A 29 -1.73 3.13 9.39
CA ASN A 29 -1.84 4.37 8.61
C ASN A 29 -1.72 4.10 7.11
N LEU A 30 -1.41 2.86 6.71
CA LEU A 30 -1.30 2.48 5.31
C LEU A 30 -2.62 1.93 4.79
N PRO A 31 -2.88 2.05 3.47
CA PRO A 31 -3.94 1.30 2.83
C PRO A 31 -3.80 -0.20 3.11
N ILE A 32 -4.93 -0.89 3.32
CA ILE A 32 -4.94 -2.32 3.68
C ILE A 32 -4.36 -3.20 2.57
N GLU A 33 -4.43 -2.73 1.34
CA GLU A 33 -3.91 -3.37 0.13
C GLU A 33 -2.44 -3.05 -0.17
N ALA A 34 -1.74 -2.30 0.68
CA ALA A 34 -0.35 -1.91 0.44
C ALA A 34 0.62 -3.11 0.58
N LEU A 35 1.51 -3.27 -0.40
CA LEU A 35 2.46 -4.37 -0.50
C LEU A 35 3.91 -3.87 -0.57
N GLU A 36 4.86 -4.78 -0.34
CA GLU A 36 6.28 -4.50 -0.58
C GLU A 36 6.49 -4.18 -2.07
N GLY A 37 7.26 -3.12 -2.35
CA GLY A 37 7.47 -2.58 -3.69
C GLY A 37 6.47 -1.49 -4.09
N ASP A 38 5.36 -1.31 -3.38
CA ASP A 38 4.38 -0.26 -3.72
C ASP A 38 4.95 1.15 -3.50
N LEU A 39 4.61 2.04 -4.44
CA LEU A 39 4.89 3.46 -4.33
C LEU A 39 3.74 4.15 -3.60
N LEU A 40 4.05 4.73 -2.44
CA LEU A 40 3.15 5.54 -1.64
C LEU A 40 3.31 7.02 -1.99
N ASN A 41 2.18 7.69 -2.15
CA ASN A 41 2.08 9.14 -2.08
C ASN A 41 1.57 9.53 -0.70
N ILE A 42 2.42 10.24 0.05
CA ILE A 42 2.17 10.70 1.41
C ILE A 42 1.90 12.21 1.34
N ASP A 43 0.63 12.57 1.51
CA ASP A 43 0.16 13.93 1.72
C ASP A 43 -0.06 14.20 3.21
N THR A 44 -0.32 15.46 3.58
CA THR A 44 -0.35 15.92 4.99
C THR A 44 -1.27 15.12 5.90
N ASP A 45 -2.34 14.52 5.34
CA ASP A 45 -3.35 13.77 6.10
C ASP A 45 -3.63 12.37 5.51
N THR A 46 -3.15 12.09 4.29
CA THR A 46 -3.57 10.89 3.53
C THR A 46 -2.38 10.18 2.92
N ILE A 47 -2.42 8.84 2.97
CA ILE A 47 -1.46 7.97 2.29
C ILE A 47 -2.20 7.17 1.23
N THR A 48 -1.80 7.31 -0.03
CA THR A 48 -2.37 6.60 -1.18
C THR A 48 -1.31 5.80 -1.92
N ILE A 49 -1.70 4.72 -2.59
CA ILE A 49 -0.81 3.93 -3.45
C ILE A 49 -0.86 4.52 -4.86
N GLU A 50 0.26 5.01 -5.35
CA GLU A 50 0.38 5.68 -6.66
C GLU A 50 0.65 4.68 -7.80
N ASN A 51 1.45 3.65 -7.53
CA ASN A 51 1.71 2.56 -8.45
C ASN A 51 1.58 1.25 -7.68
N LYS A 52 0.48 0.55 -7.89
CA LYS A 52 0.26 -0.76 -7.32
C LYS A 52 1.15 -1.73 -8.09
N SER A 53 2.09 -2.38 -7.41
CA SER A 53 2.73 -3.56 -7.96
C SER A 53 1.61 -4.53 -8.31
N ILE A 54 1.56 -4.94 -9.58
CA ILE A 54 0.41 -5.62 -10.18
C ILE A 54 0.33 -7.08 -9.67
N GLU A 55 0.11 -7.26 -8.37
CA GLU A 55 -0.50 -8.47 -7.85
C GLU A 55 -1.98 -8.15 -7.62
N SER A 56 -2.73 -8.39 -8.68
CA SER A 56 -4.16 -8.63 -8.62
C SER A 56 -4.45 -9.78 -7.65
N PRO A 57 -5.31 -9.55 -6.65
CA PRO A 57 -6.47 -10.40 -6.49
C PRO A 57 -7.66 -9.57 -6.95
N SER A 58 -7.87 -9.53 -8.26
CA SER A 58 -9.14 -9.10 -8.85
C SER A 58 -10.29 -10.05 -8.45
N ASP A 59 -10.01 -11.11 -7.68
CA ASP A 59 -10.96 -12.14 -7.24
C ASP A 59 -11.65 -11.88 -5.89
N PHE A 60 -11.66 -10.65 -5.34
CA PHE A 60 -12.37 -10.42 -4.07
C PHE A 60 -13.38 -9.27 -4.01
N LYS A 61 -13.66 -8.58 -5.12
CA LYS A 61 -14.67 -7.49 -5.14
C LYS A 61 -15.73 -7.58 -6.25
N ASN A 62 -15.89 -8.73 -6.91
CA ASN A 62 -16.97 -8.95 -7.88
C ASN A 62 -17.89 -10.16 -7.61
N ASP A 63 -17.83 -10.80 -6.44
CA ASP A 63 -18.77 -11.89 -6.09
C ASP A 63 -20.04 -11.40 -5.34
N ILE A 64 -20.50 -10.18 -5.62
CA ILE A 64 -21.89 -9.75 -5.33
C ILE A 64 -22.68 -9.69 -6.65
N SER A 65 -22.33 -10.52 -7.63
CA SER A 65 -23.07 -10.61 -8.89
C SER A 65 -22.97 -11.95 -9.60
N LEU A 66 -23.04 -13.07 -8.88
CA LEU A 66 -23.46 -14.35 -9.47
C LEU A 66 -24.77 -14.81 -8.82
N ASN A 67 -25.84 -14.24 -9.36
CA ASN A 67 -27.16 -14.86 -9.57
C ASN A 67 -27.77 -15.62 -8.39
N LEU A 68 -28.67 -14.94 -7.67
CA LEU A 68 -29.95 -15.56 -7.32
C LEU A 68 -30.64 -16.01 -8.63
N TRP A 69 -30.47 -17.28 -9.02
CA TRP A 69 -31.42 -18.16 -9.72
C TRP A 69 -30.81 -19.54 -9.93
#